data_AF-A0A7J6WDG0-F1
#
_entry.id   AF-A0A7J6WDG0-F1
#
_cell.length_a   1.000
_cell.length_b   1.000
_cell.length_c   1.000
_cell.angle_alpha   90.00
_cell.angle_beta   90.00
_cell.angle_gamma   90.00
#
_symmetry.space_group_name_H-M   'P 1'
#
loop_
_entity.id
_entity.type
_entity.pdbx_description
1 polymer ?
#
loop_
_entity_poly.entity_id
_entity_poly.type
_entity_poly.pdbx_seq_one_letter_code
_entity_poly.pdbx_strand_id
1 'polypeptide(L)' 'MFIFPKGLVHYQYNANPTDPATAISAFGSANAGAVSVPLSVFSTGIDDDILAKAFKTDVATIQKIKAGIAPPK' A
#
# COMPACT_ATOMS: atom_id res chain seq x y z
N MET A 1 18.18 9.71 -8.97
CA MET A 1 17.69 8.61 -9.85
C MET A 1 17.65 7.34 -9.03
N PHE A 2 16.55 6.60 -9.09
CA PHE A 2 16.35 5.36 -8.33
C PHE A 2 15.87 4.27 -9.27
N ILE A 3 16.20 3.01 -8.97
CA ILE A 3 15.81 1.85 -9.76
C ILE A 3 15.14 0.86 -8.80
N PHE A 4 13.93 0.43 -9.14
CA PHE A 4 13.23 -0.61 -8.41
C PHE A 4 13.21 -1.87 -9.29
N PRO A 5 13.89 -2.96 -8.86
CA PRO A 5 13.76 -4.24 -9.54
C PRO A 5 12.30 -4.70 -9.60
N LYS A 6 11.93 -5.36 -10.71
CA LYS A 6 10.55 -5.81 -10.94
C LYS A 6 10.07 -6.70 -9.79
N GLY A 7 8.87 -6.39 -9.29
CA GLY A 7 8.19 -7.17 -8.25
C GLY A 7 8.61 -6.84 -6.82
N LEU A 8 9.60 -5.96 -6.61
CA LEU A 8 9.97 -5.52 -5.27
C LEU A 8 9.06 -4.40 -4.77
N VAL A 9 8.68 -4.51 -3.49
CA VAL A 9 7.92 -3.47 -2.78
C VAL A 9 8.78 -2.21 -2.65
N HIS A 10 8.19 -1.06 -2.97
CA HIS A 10 8.82 0.24 -2.86
C HIS A 10 7.78 1.31 -2.53
N TYR A 11 8.22 2.47 -2.05
CA TYR A 11 7.36 3.60 -1.68
C TYR A 11 8.05 4.93 -1.98
N GLN A 12 7.29 6.02 -1.99
CA GLN A 12 7.81 7.39 -2.05
C GLN A 12 7.19 8.19 -0.90
N TYR A 13 7.98 9.09 -0.31
CA TYR A 13 7.54 9.97 0.78
C TYR A 13 8.12 11.36 0.57
N ASN A 14 7.27 12.39 0.57
CA ASN A 14 7.71 13.77 0.60
C ASN A 14 7.88 14.21 2.05
N ALA A 15 9.13 14.41 2.47
CA ALA A 15 9.45 14.87 3.83
C ALA A 15 9.25 16.38 4.02
N ASN A 16 9.08 17.15 2.94
CA ASN A 16 8.80 18.57 3.03
C ASN A 16 7.29 18.79 3.26
N PRO A 17 6.87 19.43 4.38
CA PRO A 17 5.47 19.61 4.72
C PRO A 17 4.79 20.75 3.95
N THR A 18 5.56 21.66 3.35
CA THR A 18 5.04 22.88 2.71
C THR A 18 5.12 22.83 1.19
N ASP A 19 6.18 22.24 0.65
CA ASP A 19 6.45 22.31 -0.79
C ASP A 19 6.13 20.98 -1.49
N PRO A 20 5.48 21.02 -2.67
CA PRO A 20 5.20 19.82 -3.44
C PRO A 20 6.48 19.25 -4.07
N ALA A 21 6.57 17.92 -4.10
CA ALA A 21 7.61 17.18 -4.82
C ALA A 21 7.00 16.45 -6.02
N THR A 22 7.67 16.51 -7.17
CA THR A 22 7.26 15.81 -8.39
C THR A 22 8.30 14.77 -8.79
N ALA A 23 7.86 13.56 -9.11
CA ALA A 23 8.72 12.50 -9.64
C ALA A 23 8.20 12.03 -11.00
N ILE A 24 9.11 11.78 -11.93
CA ILE A 24 8.82 11.20 -13.24
C ILE A 24 9.38 9.77 -13.24
N SER A 25 8.53 8.80 -13.55
CA SER A 25 8.89 7.39 -13.62
C SER A 25 8.80 6.86 -15.05
N ALA A 26 9.60 5.85 -15.34
CA ALA A 26 9.58 5.10 -16.59
C ALA A 26 9.58 3.61 -16.28
N PHE A 27 8.92 2.83 -17.14
CA PHE A 27 8.77 1.40 -16.97
C PHE A 27 9.30 0.67 -18.20
N GLY A 28 9.93 -0.49 -17.99
CA GLY A 28 10.39 -1.37 -19.08
C GLY A 28 9.26 -2.14 -19.78
N SER A 29 8.00 -1.77 -19.55
CA SER A 29 6.81 -2.41 -20.12
C SER A 29 5.69 -1.38 -20.28
N ALA A 30 4.95 -1.44 -21.39
CA ALA A 30 3.74 -0.65 -21.61
C ALA A 30 2.56 -1.08 -20.71
N ASN A 31 2.66 -2.25 -20.08
CA ASN A 31 1.67 -2.79 -19.15
C ASN A 31 2.33 -3.20 -17.83
N ALA A 32 3.03 -2.27 -17.18
CA ALA A 32 3.75 -2.57 -15.94
C ALA A 32 2.83 -2.90 -14.76
N GLY A 33 1.62 -2.30 -14.73
CA GLY A 33 0.67 -2.41 -13.62
C GLY A 33 1.23 -1.86 -12.30
N ALA A 34 0.35 -1.65 -11.33
CA ALA A 34 0.74 -1.32 -9.95
C ALA A 34 -0.19 -2.05 -8.97
N VAL A 35 0.39 -2.60 -7.91
CA VAL A 35 -0.35 -3.29 -6.85
C VAL A 35 -0.14 -2.51 -5.55
N SER A 36 -1.21 -1.89 -5.06
CA SER A 36 -1.19 -1.19 -3.78
C SER A 36 -1.27 -2.22 -2.64
N VAL A 37 -0.19 -2.38 -1.88
CA VAL A 37 -0.16 -3.33 -0.76
C VAL A 37 -1.30 -3.06 0.24
N PRO A 38 -1.55 -1.83 0.72
CA PRO A 38 -2.62 -1.58 1.68
C PRO A 38 -4.01 -1.96 1.13
N LEU A 39 -4.31 -1.59 -0.12
CA LEU A 39 -5.62 -1.92 -0.72
C LEU A 39 -5.75 -3.42 -1.00
N SER A 40 -4.71 -4.05 -1.54
CA SER A 40 -4.73 -5.47 -1.86
C SER A 40 -4.81 -6.38 -0.63
N VAL A 41 -4.26 -5.96 0.51
CA VAL A 41 -4.29 -6.76 1.75
C VAL A 41 -5.56 -6.48 2.57
N PHE A 42 -5.96 -5.21 2.71
CA PHE A 42 -7.01 -4.84 3.66
C PHE A 42 -8.37 -4.55 3.04
N SER A 43 -8.47 -4.41 1.70
CA SER A 43 -9.74 -4.08 1.02
C SER A 43 -10.33 -5.19 0.14
N THR A 44 -9.67 -6.35 0.05
CA THR A 44 -10.03 -7.44 -0.87
C THR A 44 -10.86 -8.56 -0.24
N GLY A 45 -11.37 -8.35 0.98
CA GLY A 45 -12.22 -9.32 1.67
C GLY A 45 -11.47 -10.48 2.33
N ILE A 46 -10.14 -10.37 2.53
CA ILE A 46 -9.40 -11.33 3.37
C ILE A 46 -9.98 -11.28 4.78
N ASP A 47 -10.27 -12.47 5.32
CA ASP A 47 -10.88 -12.66 6.63
C ASP A 47 -10.05 -12.02 7.77
N ASP A 48 -10.76 -11.43 8.74
CA ASP A 48 -10.13 -10.69 9.84
C ASP A 48 -9.26 -11.60 10.72
N ASP A 49 -9.68 -12.85 10.97
CA ASP A 49 -8.93 -13.79 11.80
C ASP A 49 -7.64 -14.24 11.09
N ILE A 50 -7.70 -14.42 9.76
CA ILE A 50 -6.52 -14.74 8.94
C ILE A 50 -5.50 -13.59 8.99
N LEU A 51 -5.96 -12.36 8.81
CA LEU A 51 -5.10 -11.18 8.90
C LEU A 51 -4.54 -11.01 10.32
N ALA A 52 -5.36 -11.16 11.37
CA ALA A 52 -4.93 -11.05 12.75
C ALA A 52 -3.80 -12.06 13.05
N LYS A 53 -3.95 -13.31 12.59
CA LYS A 53 -2.92 -14.35 12.72
C LYS A 53 -1.66 -14.02 11.94
N ALA A 54 -1.78 -13.58 10.69
CA ALA A 54 -0.63 -13.27 9.83
C ALA A 54 0.20 -12.09 10.35
N PHE A 55 -0.47 -11.05 10.86
CA PHE A 55 0.15 -9.84 11.40
C PHE A 55 0.49 -9.96 12.90
N LYS A 56 0.20 -11.10 13.54
CA LYS A 56 0.42 -11.35 14.97
C LYS A 56 -0.23 -10.27 15.86
N THR A 57 -1.49 -9.98 15.58
CA THR A 57 -2.31 -8.98 16.26
C THR A 57 -3.71 -9.53 16.52
N ASP A 58 -4.70 -8.68 16.82
CA ASP A 58 -6.10 -9.05 17.05
C ASP A 58 -7.05 -8.52 15.96
N VAL A 59 -8.26 -9.09 15.92
CA VAL A 59 -9.33 -8.71 14.98
C VAL A 59 -9.69 -7.23 15.10
N ALA A 60 -9.74 -6.69 16.33
CA ALA A 60 -10.06 -5.29 16.56
C ALA A 60 -9.05 -4.34 15.89
N THR A 61 -7.77 -4.70 15.90
CA THR A 61 -6.69 -3.94 15.24
C THR A 61 -6.81 -4.03 13.73
N ILE A 62 -7.09 -5.22 13.18
CA ILE A 62 -7.35 -5.38 11.74
C ILE A 62 -8.54 -4.54 11.28
N GLN A 63 -9.65 -4.56 12.01
CA GLN A 63 -10.84 -3.78 11.69
C GLN A 63 -10.56 -2.27 11.71
N LYS A 64 -9.76 -1.78 12.67
CA LYS A 64 -9.30 -0.39 12.70
C LYS A 64 -8.46 -0.02 11.47
N ILE A 65 -7.54 -0.90 11.06
CA ILE A 65 -6.72 -0.68 9.84
C ILE A 65 -7.61 -0.64 8.59
N LYS A 66 -8.53 -1.60 8.44
CA LYS A 66 -9.49 -1.63 7.32
C LYS A 66 -10.33 -0.36 7.25
N ALA A 67 -10.83 0.12 8.39
CA ALA A 67 -11.60 1.37 8.46
C ALA A 67 -10.79 2.60 8.04
N GLY A 68 -9.49 2.66 8.33
CA GLY A 68 -8.60 3.75 7.92
C GLY A 68 -8.19 3.74 6.45
N ILE A 69 -8.35 2.60 5.76
CA ILE A 69 -8.01 2.44 4.33
C ILE A 69 -9.24 2.61 3.43
N ALA A 70 -10.44 2.39 3.96
CA ALA A 70 -11.68 2.60 3.22
C ALA A 70 -11.85 4.09 2.81
N PRO A 71 -12.34 4.38 1.60
CA PRO A 71 -12.65 5.77 1.22
C PRO A 71 -13.68 6.36 2.19
N PRO A 72 -13.58 7.66 2.52
CA PRO A 72 -14.59 8.32 3.35
C PRO A 72 -15.97 8.21 2.67
N LYS A 73 -17.00 7.94 3.48
CA LYS A 73 -18.40 7.94 3.05
C LYS A 73 -18.87 9.35 2.70
#